data_AF-A0A7X3A7I3-F1
#
_entry.id   AF-A0A7X3A7I3-F1
#
_cell.length_a   1.000
_cell.length_b   1.000
_cell.length_c   1.000
_cell.angle_alpha   90.00
_cell.angle_beta   90.00
_cell.angle_gamma   90.00
#
_symmetry.space_group_name_H-M   'P 1'
#
loop_
_entity.id
_entity.type
_entity.pdbx_description
1 polymer ?
#
loop_
_entity_poly.entity_id
_entity_poly.type
_entity_poly.pdbx_seq_one_letter_code
_entity_poly.pdbx_strand_id
1 'polypeptide(L)'
;MSFYTVIHSTITEANPLRSDLDLRKKPFLLTLIAMLFILTFGQTVWAFSDTKDDSNESKIEALQKLGVINGESEGKFNPKGKLTYTAGISMIVKGLELNIDHIRFVKAPKVTDHFPNLKDDAWYSSAFIIAQYSGLDIPVSVKANDEMTREQFAHHLFQAISRKGDFAYAEMYMLIKDEAKVDKAYMDSIQKLLITKIAALDAQQNFNPKTVITRSDAAAWLYDSIQFVKTATPVVQPDPAVEYKLTVEAVNKEVNKVTVSAQVPHPGYGIRIASITFQDNQAILQMELTQPDPDRMYPQVITDVSVTTYVDASLKPVIPSGGAGTSSFDGSDAVSGAVIR
;
A
#
# COMPACT_ATOMS: atom_id res chain seq x y z
N MET A 1 81.27 18.32 13.41
CA MET A 1 82.22 17.35 14.00
C MET A 1 81.40 16.32 14.74
N SER A 2 81.60 15.00 14.68
CA SER A 2 82.34 14.11 13.79
C SER A 2 82.21 12.74 14.45
N PHE A 3 81.75 11.72 13.70
CA PHE A 3 82.07 10.28 13.82
C PHE A 3 81.79 9.53 15.15
N TYR A 4 81.47 8.24 15.22
CA TYR A 4 80.90 7.15 14.39
C TYR A 4 80.88 5.91 15.33
N THR A 5 80.33 4.77 14.86
CA THR A 5 80.50 3.36 15.38
C THR A 5 79.30 2.85 16.19
N VAL A 6 78.32 2.16 15.58
CA VAL A 6 78.26 0.76 15.08
C VAL A 6 78.08 -0.28 16.19
N ILE A 7 76.92 -0.95 16.20
CA ILE A 7 76.81 -2.38 16.50
C ILE A 7 75.79 -3.00 15.54
N HIS A 8 76.19 -4.09 14.89
CA HIS A 8 75.40 -4.90 13.96
C HIS A 8 74.42 -5.83 14.70
N SER A 9 73.25 -6.09 14.12
CA SER A 9 72.66 -7.44 14.10
C SER A 9 71.74 -7.60 12.89
N THR A 10 72.09 -8.58 12.05
CA THR A 10 71.44 -8.99 10.80
C THR A 10 70.21 -9.87 11.01
N ILE A 11 69.15 -9.52 10.25
CA ILE A 11 68.29 -10.37 9.38
C ILE A 11 67.50 -11.53 10.01
N THR A 12 66.16 -11.48 9.88
CA THR A 12 65.37 -12.54 9.20
C THR A 12 64.16 -11.92 8.49
N GLU A 13 64.01 -12.24 7.21
CA GLU A 13 62.99 -11.80 6.26
C GLU A 13 61.57 -12.28 6.60
N ALA A 14 60.56 -11.45 6.30
CA ALA A 14 59.21 -11.90 5.97
C ALA A 14 58.69 -11.14 4.73
N ASN A 15 58.48 -11.92 3.69
CA ASN A 15 57.98 -11.63 2.35
C ASN A 15 56.69 -10.78 2.31
N PRO A 16 56.63 -9.64 1.58
CA PRO A 16 55.37 -8.98 1.27
C PRO A 16 54.81 -9.51 -0.06
N LEU A 17 53.70 -10.25 0.00
CA LEU A 17 52.84 -10.53 -1.15
C LEU A 17 52.33 -9.21 -1.74
N ARG A 18 53.03 -8.71 -2.77
CA ARG A 18 52.46 -7.76 -3.74
C ARG A 18 51.47 -8.51 -4.60
N SER A 19 50.17 -8.28 -4.39
CA SER A 19 49.16 -8.59 -5.40
C SER A 19 49.17 -7.48 -6.45
N ASP A 20 50.02 -7.64 -7.47
CA ASP A 20 49.94 -6.85 -8.70
C ASP A 20 48.61 -7.15 -9.40
N LEU A 21 47.64 -6.25 -9.26
CA LEU A 21 46.40 -6.30 -10.02
C LEU A 21 46.70 -5.85 -11.47
N ASP A 22 47.17 -6.78 -12.31
CA ASP A 22 47.41 -6.53 -13.73
C ASP A 22 46.07 -6.38 -14.49
N LEU A 23 45.57 -5.14 -14.51
CA LEU A 23 44.34 -4.72 -15.18
C LEU A 23 44.36 -4.89 -16.71
N ARG A 24 45.52 -5.15 -17.34
CA ARG A 24 45.63 -5.21 -18.82
C ARG A 24 45.15 -6.53 -19.41
N LYS A 25 44.97 -7.58 -18.60
CA LYS A 25 44.64 -8.93 -19.07
C LYS A 25 43.20 -9.38 -18.80
N LYS A 26 42.35 -8.49 -18.26
CA LYS A 26 40.95 -8.80 -17.93
C LYS A 26 40.00 -7.74 -18.50
N PRO A 27 39.82 -7.68 -19.84
CA PRO A 27 38.95 -6.68 -20.47
C PRO A 27 37.50 -6.78 -19.96
N PHE A 28 37.08 -7.98 -19.51
CA PHE A 28 35.77 -8.26 -18.92
C PHE A 28 35.57 -7.65 -17.52
N LEU A 29 36.63 -7.56 -16.70
CA LEU A 29 36.55 -6.98 -15.36
C LEU A 29 36.50 -5.45 -15.41
N LEU A 30 37.20 -4.84 -16.37
CA LEU A 30 37.13 -3.41 -16.67
C LEU A 30 35.77 -3.01 -17.25
N THR A 31 35.15 -3.84 -18.08
CA THR A 31 33.77 -3.60 -18.57
C THR A 31 32.74 -3.74 -17.46
N LEU A 32 32.87 -4.71 -16.56
CA LEU A 32 31.94 -4.88 -15.43
C LEU A 32 32.00 -3.67 -14.47
N ILE A 33 33.20 -3.16 -14.17
CA ILE A 33 33.39 -1.97 -13.33
C ILE A 33 32.87 -0.71 -14.04
N ALA A 34 33.11 -0.55 -15.35
CA ALA A 34 32.55 0.56 -16.12
C ALA A 34 31.02 0.53 -16.20
N MET A 35 30.42 -0.66 -16.32
CA MET A 35 28.97 -0.86 -16.33
C MET A 35 28.34 -0.57 -14.96
N LEU A 36 29.08 -0.85 -13.87
CA LEU A 36 28.69 -0.50 -12.50
C LEU A 36 28.74 1.01 -12.25
N PHE A 37 29.69 1.74 -12.85
CA PHE A 37 29.75 3.21 -12.77
C PHE A 37 28.63 3.91 -13.57
N ILE A 38 28.22 3.35 -14.72
CA ILE A 38 27.12 3.92 -15.54
C ILE A 38 25.77 3.89 -14.80
N LEU A 39 25.58 2.96 -13.86
CA LEU A 39 24.37 2.86 -13.03
C LEU A 39 24.30 3.90 -11.88
N THR A 40 25.37 4.67 -11.65
CA THR A 40 25.41 5.71 -10.60
C THR A 40 25.19 7.13 -11.10
N PHE A 41 25.02 7.34 -12.41
CA PHE A 41 24.45 8.59 -12.91
C PHE A 41 22.95 8.61 -12.62
N GLY A 42 22.62 8.95 -11.38
CA GLY A 42 21.28 9.38 -11.02
C GLY A 42 20.86 10.41 -12.05
N GLN A 43 19.82 10.09 -12.83
CA GLN A 43 19.21 11.05 -13.73
C GLN A 43 18.88 12.26 -12.86
N THR A 44 19.59 13.37 -13.04
CA THR A 44 19.19 14.65 -12.44
C THR A 44 17.81 14.92 -13.01
N VAL A 45 16.76 14.67 -12.23
CA VAL A 45 15.39 15.02 -12.60
C VAL A 45 15.32 16.54 -12.50
N TRP A 46 15.46 17.20 -13.64
CA TRP A 46 15.30 18.65 -13.72
C TRP A 46 13.84 18.98 -13.42
N ALA A 47 13.61 19.89 -12.47
CA ALA A 47 12.29 20.45 -12.21
C ALA A 47 11.71 21.05 -13.50
N PHE A 48 10.39 20.98 -13.65
CA PHE A 48 9.74 21.53 -14.83
C PHE A 48 9.96 23.04 -14.93
N SER A 49 10.27 23.51 -16.13
CA SER A 49 10.67 24.90 -16.35
C SER A 49 9.51 25.90 -16.21
N ASP A 50 8.27 25.44 -16.35
CA ASP A 50 7.04 26.23 -16.43
C ASP A 50 6.13 26.12 -15.19
N THR A 51 6.63 25.53 -14.10
CA THR A 51 5.86 25.38 -12.84
C THR A 51 6.22 26.40 -11.77
N LYS A 52 7.23 27.25 -11.98
CA LYS A 52 7.78 28.16 -10.95
C LYS A 52 6.79 29.16 -10.35
N ASP A 53 5.79 29.56 -11.11
CA ASP A 53 4.75 30.51 -10.67
C ASP A 53 3.42 29.79 -10.34
N ASP A 54 3.42 28.46 -10.33
CA ASP A 54 2.23 27.66 -10.02
C ASP A 54 2.12 27.45 -8.49
N SER A 55 0.92 27.64 -7.94
CA SER A 55 0.68 27.45 -6.50
C SER A 55 0.97 26.02 -6.01
N ASN A 56 1.00 25.04 -6.92
CA ASN A 56 1.24 23.63 -6.63
C ASN A 56 2.65 23.16 -7.05
N GLU A 57 3.59 24.07 -7.37
CA GLU A 57 4.96 23.74 -7.82
C GLU A 57 5.59 22.61 -6.98
N SER A 58 5.64 22.78 -5.66
CA SER A 58 6.27 21.81 -4.76
C SER A 58 5.64 20.42 -4.81
N LYS A 59 4.31 20.34 -4.98
CA LYS A 59 3.57 19.06 -5.10
C LYS A 59 3.86 18.40 -6.45
N ILE A 60 3.90 19.19 -7.52
CA ILE A 60 4.24 18.73 -8.87
C ILE A 60 5.68 18.18 -8.88
N GLU A 61 6.65 18.93 -8.33
CA GLU A 61 8.03 18.47 -8.23
C GLU A 61 8.16 17.17 -7.42
N ALA A 62 7.42 17.06 -6.31
CA ALA A 62 7.43 15.85 -5.49
C ALA A 62 6.91 14.63 -6.28
N LEU A 63 5.80 14.78 -7.01
CA LEU A 63 5.27 13.72 -7.86
C LEU A 63 6.21 13.37 -9.03
N GLN A 64 6.93 14.35 -9.58
CA GLN A 64 7.95 14.12 -10.60
C GLN A 64 9.13 13.31 -10.03
N LYS A 65 9.60 13.65 -8.83
CA LYS A 65 10.67 12.91 -8.12
C LYS A 65 10.26 11.48 -7.77
N LEU A 66 8.98 11.28 -7.43
CA LEU A 66 8.39 9.94 -7.25
C LEU A 66 8.16 9.20 -8.59
N GLY A 67 8.42 9.86 -9.72
CA GLY A 67 8.19 9.31 -11.06
C GLY A 67 6.71 9.13 -11.41
N VAL A 68 5.77 9.64 -10.60
CA VAL A 68 4.32 9.46 -10.79
C VAL A 68 3.84 10.21 -12.02
N ILE A 69 4.36 11.42 -12.23
CA ILE A 69 4.02 12.27 -13.37
C ILE A 69 5.24 12.50 -14.25
N ASN A 70 4.97 12.62 -15.54
CA ASN A 70 5.94 13.05 -16.54
C ASN A 70 5.45 14.35 -17.18
N GLY A 71 6.41 15.18 -17.58
CA GLY A 71 6.12 16.37 -18.35
C GLY A 71 5.82 16.05 -19.80
N GLU A 72 5.52 17.11 -20.54
CA GLU A 72 5.55 17.13 -21.99
C GLU A 72 7.00 17.27 -22.48
N SER A 73 7.18 17.40 -23.79
CA SER A 73 8.50 17.64 -24.40
C SER A 73 9.18 18.89 -23.82
N GLU A 74 10.51 18.94 -23.92
CA GLU A 74 11.33 20.10 -23.54
C GLU A 74 11.34 20.42 -22.02
N GLY A 75 10.98 19.48 -21.16
CA GLY A 75 11.02 19.70 -19.70
C GLY A 75 9.95 20.66 -19.20
N LYS A 76 8.79 20.68 -19.86
CA LYS A 76 7.59 21.43 -19.46
C LYS A 76 6.55 20.51 -18.85
N PHE A 77 5.79 20.98 -17.87
CA PHE A 77 4.68 20.25 -17.29
C PHE A 77 3.33 20.66 -17.89
N ASN A 78 3.20 21.90 -18.37
CA ASN A 78 1.95 22.52 -18.81
C ASN A 78 0.89 22.56 -17.70
N PRO A 79 1.11 23.27 -16.57
CA PRO A 79 0.23 23.22 -15.40
C PRO A 79 -1.21 23.65 -15.67
N LYS A 80 -1.41 24.65 -16.54
CA LYS A 80 -2.74 25.15 -16.95
C LYS A 80 -3.38 24.30 -18.06
N GLY A 81 -2.64 23.33 -18.58
CA GLY A 81 -3.13 22.40 -19.57
C GLY A 81 -4.28 21.55 -19.04
N LYS A 82 -5.13 21.11 -19.97
CA LYS A 82 -6.26 20.24 -19.67
C LYS A 82 -5.78 18.79 -19.49
N LEU A 83 -6.30 18.11 -18.47
CA LEU A 83 -5.97 16.70 -18.25
C LEU A 83 -6.84 15.79 -19.13
N THR A 84 -6.21 14.89 -19.87
CA THR A 84 -6.94 13.84 -20.59
C THR A 84 -7.35 12.72 -19.63
N TYR A 85 -8.41 11.99 -19.98
CA TYR A 85 -8.90 10.86 -19.20
C TYR A 85 -7.82 9.80 -18.99
N THR A 86 -7.03 9.53 -20.05
CA THR A 86 -5.94 8.57 -20.00
C THR A 86 -4.80 8.98 -19.07
N ALA A 87 -4.46 10.27 -19.06
CA ALA A 87 -3.48 10.82 -18.13
C ALA A 87 -3.99 10.76 -16.69
N GLY A 88 -5.25 11.14 -16.45
CA GLY A 88 -5.86 11.12 -15.12
C GLY A 88 -5.90 9.73 -14.48
N ILE A 89 -6.38 8.72 -15.20
CA ILE A 89 -6.40 7.34 -14.68
C ILE A 89 -4.98 6.81 -14.47
N SER A 90 -4.07 7.07 -15.41
CA SER A 90 -2.68 6.59 -15.30
C SER A 90 -1.95 7.17 -14.10
N MET A 91 -2.13 8.47 -13.82
CA MET A 91 -1.51 9.09 -12.64
C MET A 91 -2.15 8.62 -11.33
N ILE A 92 -3.46 8.40 -11.28
CA ILE A 92 -4.14 7.86 -10.08
C ILE A 92 -3.62 6.45 -9.76
N VAL A 93 -3.63 5.56 -10.74
CA VAL A 93 -3.17 4.16 -10.58
C VAL A 93 -1.71 4.13 -10.13
N LYS A 94 -0.85 4.93 -10.78
CA LYS A 94 0.57 4.98 -10.45
C LYS A 94 0.84 5.63 -9.09
N GLY A 95 0.18 6.75 -8.80
CA GLY A 95 0.42 7.53 -7.59
C GLY A 95 -0.04 6.84 -6.32
N LEU A 96 -1.17 6.13 -6.37
CA LEU A 96 -1.69 5.35 -5.24
C LEU A 96 -1.23 3.88 -5.27
N GLU A 97 -0.35 3.53 -6.21
CA GLU A 97 0.25 2.20 -6.35
C GLU A 97 -0.82 1.10 -6.38
N LEU A 98 -1.89 1.32 -7.15
CA LEU A 98 -2.89 0.30 -7.40
C LEU A 98 -2.25 -0.85 -8.19
N ASN A 99 -2.56 -2.08 -7.82
CA ASN A 99 -2.05 -3.28 -8.48
C ASN A 99 -3.09 -4.39 -8.42
N ILE A 100 -2.89 -5.40 -9.26
CA ILE A 100 -3.77 -6.56 -9.42
C ILE A 100 -2.97 -7.86 -9.26
N ASP A 101 -1.87 -7.81 -8.52
CA ASP A 101 -0.91 -8.91 -8.38
C ASP A 101 -1.51 -10.11 -7.64
N HIS A 102 -2.62 -9.90 -6.92
CA HIS A 102 -3.43 -10.93 -6.26
C HIS A 102 -4.34 -11.69 -7.25
N ILE A 103 -4.61 -11.13 -8.43
CA ILE A 103 -5.52 -11.75 -9.41
C ILE A 103 -4.74 -12.76 -10.27
N ARG A 104 -5.35 -13.91 -10.53
CA ARG A 104 -4.83 -14.94 -11.45
C ARG A 104 -5.73 -15.01 -12.67
N PHE A 105 -5.19 -14.59 -13.80
CA PHE A 105 -5.91 -14.62 -15.08
C PHE A 105 -5.62 -15.91 -15.84
N VAL A 106 -6.67 -16.57 -16.34
CA VAL A 106 -6.54 -17.69 -17.28
C VAL A 106 -6.01 -17.20 -18.64
N LYS A 107 -6.39 -15.98 -19.03
CA LYS A 107 -5.94 -15.29 -20.24
C LYS A 107 -5.56 -13.86 -19.86
N ALA A 108 -4.44 -13.36 -20.38
CA ALA A 108 -4.02 -11.98 -20.15
C ALA A 108 -5.16 -10.99 -20.52
N PRO A 109 -5.57 -10.11 -19.60
CA PRO A 109 -6.65 -9.17 -19.85
C PRO A 109 -6.20 -8.11 -20.86
N LYS A 110 -7.14 -7.66 -21.69
CA LYS A 110 -6.96 -6.57 -22.64
C LYS A 110 -7.81 -5.39 -22.23
N VAL A 111 -7.33 -4.17 -22.46
CA VAL A 111 -8.13 -2.98 -22.14
C VAL A 111 -9.42 -2.94 -22.97
N THR A 112 -9.38 -3.44 -24.21
CA THR A 112 -10.55 -3.53 -25.09
C THR A 112 -11.59 -4.55 -24.65
N ASP A 113 -11.28 -5.44 -23.70
CA ASP A 113 -12.27 -6.34 -23.11
C ASP A 113 -13.37 -5.56 -22.35
N HIS A 114 -13.04 -4.36 -21.84
CA HIS A 114 -13.95 -3.49 -21.10
C HIS A 114 -14.15 -2.10 -21.74
N PHE A 115 -13.12 -1.56 -22.40
CA PHE A 115 -13.13 -0.22 -22.99
C PHE A 115 -12.87 -0.31 -24.51
N PRO A 116 -13.90 -0.57 -25.33
CA PRO A 116 -13.73 -0.85 -26.76
C PRO A 116 -13.15 0.30 -27.59
N ASN A 117 -13.19 1.53 -27.06
CA ASN A 117 -12.65 2.73 -27.71
C ASN A 117 -11.17 3.00 -27.37
N LEU A 118 -10.55 2.14 -26.55
CA LEU A 118 -9.13 2.20 -26.18
C LEU A 118 -8.30 1.21 -27.01
N LYS A 119 -6.97 1.26 -26.87
CA LYS A 119 -6.03 0.42 -27.63
C LYS A 119 -5.27 -0.49 -26.68
N ASP A 120 -5.11 -1.76 -27.02
CA ASP A 120 -4.46 -2.76 -26.14
C ASP A 120 -2.99 -2.48 -25.84
N ASP A 121 -2.27 -1.82 -26.75
CA ASP A 121 -0.82 -1.62 -26.74
C ASP A 121 -0.39 -0.17 -26.45
N ALA A 122 -1.30 0.66 -25.95
CA ALA A 122 -1.00 2.04 -25.61
C ALA A 122 -0.37 2.17 -24.21
N TRP A 123 0.32 3.29 -23.97
CA TRP A 123 1.01 3.57 -22.71
C TRP A 123 0.09 3.58 -21.47
N TYR A 124 -1.22 3.81 -21.67
CA TYR A 124 -2.22 3.84 -20.61
C TYR A 124 -2.92 2.49 -20.38
N SER A 125 -2.72 1.49 -21.24
CA SER A 125 -3.55 0.28 -21.26
C SER A 125 -3.46 -0.52 -19.97
N SER A 126 -2.24 -0.69 -19.44
CA SER A 126 -2.03 -1.36 -18.14
C SER A 126 -2.73 -0.63 -16.99
N ALA A 127 -2.70 0.70 -16.98
CA ALA A 127 -3.35 1.48 -15.94
C ALA A 127 -4.88 1.30 -15.97
N PHE A 128 -5.50 1.27 -17.15
CA PHE A 128 -6.95 1.06 -17.26
C PHE A 128 -7.36 -0.36 -16.86
N ILE A 129 -6.55 -1.37 -17.19
CA ILE A 129 -6.78 -2.74 -16.72
C ILE A 129 -6.74 -2.76 -15.19
N ILE A 130 -5.68 -2.21 -14.58
CA ILE A 130 -5.56 -2.15 -13.11
C ILE A 130 -6.74 -1.40 -12.50
N ALA A 131 -7.11 -0.23 -13.04
CA ALA A 131 -8.21 0.57 -12.54
C ALA A 131 -9.54 -0.18 -12.58
N GLN A 132 -9.84 -0.86 -13.70
CA GLN A 132 -11.07 -1.64 -13.86
C GLN A 132 -11.16 -2.78 -12.84
N TYR A 133 -10.08 -3.53 -12.65
CA TYR A 133 -10.06 -4.65 -11.69
C TYR A 133 -9.91 -4.18 -10.24
N SER A 134 -9.42 -2.96 -10.02
CA SER A 134 -9.49 -2.26 -8.73
C SER A 134 -10.87 -1.62 -8.49
N GLY A 135 -11.82 -1.80 -9.40
CA GLY A 135 -13.20 -1.31 -9.26
C GLY A 135 -13.34 0.20 -9.29
N LEU A 136 -12.56 0.90 -10.12
CA LEU A 136 -12.83 2.29 -10.50
C LEU A 136 -13.94 2.32 -11.56
N ASP A 137 -14.93 3.20 -11.38
CA ASP A 137 -16.12 3.30 -12.24
C ASP A 137 -15.87 4.14 -13.50
N ILE A 138 -14.98 3.63 -14.35
CA ILE A 138 -14.60 4.30 -15.60
C ILE A 138 -15.71 4.09 -16.65
N PRO A 139 -16.18 5.15 -17.34
CA PRO A 139 -17.16 5.00 -18.40
C PRO A 139 -16.66 4.09 -19.53
N VAL A 140 -17.44 3.05 -19.88
CA VAL A 140 -17.12 2.11 -20.97
C VAL A 140 -16.87 2.82 -22.31
N SER A 141 -17.54 3.96 -22.54
CA SER A 141 -17.44 4.74 -23.77
C SER A 141 -16.21 5.64 -23.85
N VAL A 142 -15.37 5.70 -22.81
CA VAL A 142 -14.20 6.59 -22.72
C VAL A 142 -13.26 6.46 -23.92
N LYS A 143 -12.80 7.59 -24.44
CA LYS A 143 -11.80 7.67 -25.50
C LYS A 143 -10.48 8.21 -24.97
N ALA A 144 -9.40 7.88 -25.67
CA ALA A 144 -8.04 8.20 -25.21
C ALA A 144 -7.80 9.70 -24.95
N ASN A 145 -8.41 10.57 -25.76
CA ASN A 145 -8.22 12.02 -25.74
C ASN A 145 -9.39 12.78 -25.09
N ASP A 146 -10.35 12.08 -24.48
CA ASP A 146 -11.42 12.77 -23.77
C ASP A 146 -10.82 13.60 -22.63
N GLU A 147 -11.32 14.81 -22.45
CA GLU A 147 -10.91 15.69 -21.35
C GLU A 147 -11.63 15.27 -20.07
N MET A 148 -10.91 15.16 -18.95
CA MET A 148 -11.50 14.73 -17.68
C MET A 148 -12.01 15.93 -16.90
N THR A 149 -13.26 15.89 -16.43
CA THR A 149 -13.81 16.96 -15.58
C THR A 149 -13.33 16.83 -14.14
N ARG A 150 -13.47 17.91 -13.36
CA ARG A 150 -13.12 17.95 -11.93
C ARG A 150 -13.87 16.91 -11.11
N GLU A 151 -15.18 16.73 -11.35
CA GLU A 151 -15.96 15.72 -10.62
C GLU A 151 -15.56 14.29 -10.99
N GLN A 152 -15.19 14.03 -12.25
CA GLN A 152 -14.76 12.72 -12.69
C GLN A 152 -13.42 12.35 -12.05
N PHE A 153 -12.46 13.29 -12.06
CA PHE A 153 -11.17 13.07 -11.41
C PHE A 153 -11.34 12.88 -9.89
N ALA A 154 -12.18 13.70 -9.24
CA ALA A 154 -12.51 13.54 -7.82
C ALA A 154 -13.08 12.15 -7.51
N HIS A 155 -14.02 11.67 -8.33
CA HIS A 155 -14.64 10.36 -8.13
C HIS A 155 -13.63 9.22 -8.24
N HIS A 156 -12.84 9.18 -9.32
CA HIS A 156 -11.83 8.14 -9.52
C HIS A 156 -10.74 8.18 -8.45
N LEU A 157 -10.31 9.38 -8.06
CA LEU A 157 -9.29 9.56 -7.03
C LEU A 157 -9.79 9.05 -5.68
N PHE A 158 -11.02 9.38 -5.30
CA PHE A 158 -11.61 8.89 -4.05
C PHE A 158 -11.78 7.36 -4.07
N GLN A 159 -12.29 6.78 -5.15
CA GLN A 159 -12.39 5.32 -5.28
C GLN A 159 -11.02 4.65 -5.12
N ALA A 160 -9.96 5.24 -5.69
CA ALA A 160 -8.61 4.74 -5.53
C ALA A 160 -8.08 4.88 -4.09
N ILE A 161 -8.36 5.99 -3.39
CA ILE A 161 -8.04 6.15 -1.95
C ILE A 161 -8.69 5.03 -1.13
N SER A 162 -9.96 4.74 -1.39
CA SER A 162 -10.71 3.69 -0.68
C SER A 162 -10.18 2.28 -0.93
N ARG A 163 -9.29 2.07 -1.93
CA ARG A 163 -8.56 0.81 -2.12
C ARG A 163 -7.32 0.69 -1.25
N LYS A 164 -6.92 1.76 -0.56
CA LYS A 164 -5.75 1.76 0.32
C LYS A 164 -6.10 1.53 1.79
N GLY A 165 -7.38 1.58 2.13
CA GLY A 165 -7.88 1.31 3.47
C GLY A 165 -9.30 1.82 3.66
N ASP A 166 -9.95 1.32 4.70
CA ASP A 166 -11.18 1.92 5.22
C ASP A 166 -10.80 3.07 6.15
N PHE A 167 -11.13 4.31 5.78
CA PHE A 167 -10.73 5.50 6.53
C PHE A 167 -11.95 6.15 7.17
N ALA A 168 -11.77 6.65 8.40
CA ALA A 168 -12.80 7.46 9.04
C ALA A 168 -12.84 8.85 8.43
N TYR A 169 -14.04 9.32 8.09
CA TYR A 169 -14.28 10.67 7.61
C TYR A 169 -15.21 11.38 8.59
N ALA A 170 -15.01 12.68 8.79
CA ALA A 170 -15.96 13.47 9.56
C ALA A 170 -17.31 13.51 8.81
N GLU A 171 -18.41 13.26 9.54
CA GLU A 171 -19.77 13.33 9.00
C GLU A 171 -20.28 14.78 8.96
N MET A 172 -19.60 15.60 8.15
CA MET A 172 -19.97 17.00 7.89
C MET A 172 -20.38 17.14 6.42
N TYR A 173 -21.44 17.89 6.16
CA TYR A 173 -21.83 18.21 4.78
C TYR A 173 -21.30 19.61 4.41
N MET A 174 -20.35 19.67 3.49
CA MET A 174 -19.82 20.92 2.94
C MET A 174 -20.84 21.51 1.97
N LEU A 175 -21.28 22.75 2.21
CA LEU A 175 -22.20 23.43 1.31
C LEU A 175 -21.48 23.80 0.00
N ILE A 176 -21.98 23.33 -1.14
CA ILE A 176 -21.45 23.63 -2.47
C ILE A 176 -22.46 24.48 -3.23
N LYS A 177 -22.07 25.68 -3.66
CA LYS A 177 -23.00 26.63 -4.30
C LYS A 177 -23.55 26.13 -5.63
N ASP A 178 -22.74 25.42 -6.41
CA ASP A 178 -23.12 24.82 -7.69
C ASP A 178 -23.39 23.31 -7.59
N GLU A 179 -23.77 22.84 -6.40
CA GLU A 179 -24.15 21.45 -6.10
C GLU A 179 -25.10 20.84 -7.14
N ALA A 180 -26.09 21.60 -7.62
CA ALA A 180 -27.04 21.12 -8.62
C ALA A 180 -26.41 20.71 -9.96
N LYS A 181 -25.16 21.09 -10.23
CA LYS A 181 -24.40 20.67 -11.42
C LYS A 181 -23.60 19.38 -11.20
N VAL A 182 -23.45 18.93 -9.96
CA VAL A 182 -22.69 17.72 -9.63
C VAL A 182 -23.49 16.49 -10.05
N ASP A 183 -22.82 15.51 -10.65
CA ASP A 183 -23.43 14.19 -10.80
C ASP A 183 -23.66 13.57 -9.41
N LYS A 184 -24.90 13.13 -9.14
CA LYS A 184 -25.27 12.56 -7.84
C LYS A 184 -24.38 11.38 -7.45
N ALA A 185 -23.94 10.57 -8.42
CA ALA A 185 -23.05 9.44 -8.16
C ALA A 185 -21.67 9.87 -7.63
N TYR A 186 -21.26 11.11 -7.90
CA TYR A 186 -19.93 11.63 -7.54
C TYR A 186 -19.96 12.52 -6.29
N MET A 187 -21.14 12.86 -5.78
CA MET A 187 -21.29 13.79 -4.65
C MET A 187 -20.55 13.30 -3.40
N ASP A 188 -20.70 12.03 -3.04
CA ASP A 188 -20.01 11.47 -1.87
C ASP A 188 -18.49 11.63 -1.99
N SER A 189 -17.92 11.24 -3.14
CA SER A 189 -16.50 11.39 -3.40
C SER A 189 -16.04 12.85 -3.27
N ILE A 190 -16.80 13.79 -3.84
CA ILE A 190 -16.49 15.22 -3.75
C ILE A 190 -16.53 15.69 -2.29
N GLN A 191 -17.57 15.33 -1.54
CA GLN A 191 -17.70 15.68 -0.12
C GLN A 191 -16.50 15.14 0.69
N LYS A 192 -16.14 13.86 0.51
CA LYS A 192 -15.01 13.26 1.24
C LYS A 192 -13.67 13.92 0.88
N LEU A 193 -13.43 14.26 -0.38
CA LEU A 193 -12.22 15.00 -0.79
C LEU A 193 -12.19 16.45 -0.26
N LEU A 194 -13.35 17.10 -0.14
CA LEU A 194 -13.48 18.43 0.45
C LEU A 194 -13.24 18.40 1.97
N ILE A 195 -13.82 17.43 2.68
CA ILE A 195 -13.68 17.25 4.13
C ILE A 195 -12.22 16.97 4.51
N THR A 196 -11.53 16.16 3.70
CA THR A 196 -10.10 15.85 3.87
C THR A 196 -9.18 16.96 3.36
N LYS A 197 -9.73 18.02 2.77
CA LYS A 197 -8.99 19.15 2.17
C LYS A 197 -8.03 18.75 1.04
N ILE A 198 -8.28 17.59 0.41
CA ILE A 198 -7.59 17.17 -0.81
C ILE A 198 -8.07 18.02 -2.00
N ALA A 199 -9.38 18.28 -2.05
CA ALA A 199 -9.98 19.22 -2.99
C ALA A 199 -10.42 20.50 -2.26
N ALA A 200 -10.63 21.58 -3.02
CA ALA A 200 -11.11 22.85 -2.51
C ALA A 200 -12.17 23.47 -3.43
N LEU A 201 -13.08 24.24 -2.82
CA LEU A 201 -14.01 25.12 -3.51
C LEU A 201 -13.28 26.41 -3.95
N ASP A 202 -13.81 27.07 -4.97
CA ASP A 202 -13.33 28.38 -5.37
C ASP A 202 -13.74 29.50 -4.39
N ALA A 203 -13.27 30.71 -4.64
CA ALA A 203 -13.58 31.89 -3.82
C ALA A 203 -15.08 32.23 -3.78
N GLN A 204 -15.87 31.71 -4.72
CA GLN A 204 -17.33 31.88 -4.80
C GLN A 204 -18.10 30.68 -4.23
N GLN A 205 -17.41 29.74 -3.57
CA GLN A 205 -17.95 28.51 -2.99
C GLN A 205 -18.51 27.51 -4.01
N ASN A 206 -18.02 27.56 -5.25
CA ASN A 206 -18.35 26.55 -6.27
C ASN A 206 -17.27 25.47 -6.34
N PHE A 207 -17.68 24.24 -6.65
CA PHE A 207 -16.76 23.15 -6.98
C PHE A 207 -16.36 23.15 -8.46
N ASN A 208 -17.23 23.69 -9.34
CA ASN A 208 -17.08 23.69 -10.79
C ASN A 208 -16.98 22.27 -11.39
N PRO A 209 -17.97 21.38 -11.13
CA PRO A 209 -17.85 19.94 -11.40
C PRO A 209 -17.64 19.62 -12.88
N LYS A 210 -18.26 20.38 -13.78
CA LYS A 210 -18.22 20.14 -15.24
C LYS A 210 -17.01 20.79 -15.92
N THR A 211 -16.21 21.56 -15.21
CA THR A 211 -14.99 22.15 -15.77
C THR A 211 -13.92 21.07 -15.88
N VAL A 212 -13.15 21.11 -16.97
CA VAL A 212 -12.00 20.22 -17.17
C VAL A 212 -10.96 20.50 -16.10
N ILE A 213 -10.46 19.45 -15.44
CA ILE A 213 -9.43 19.61 -14.42
C ILE A 213 -8.10 19.99 -15.08
N THR A 214 -7.40 20.95 -14.48
CA THR A 214 -6.05 21.31 -14.95
C THR A 214 -5.04 20.24 -14.52
N ARG A 215 -3.93 20.14 -15.24
CA ARG A 215 -2.83 19.24 -14.87
C ARG A 215 -2.25 19.59 -13.50
N SER A 216 -2.17 20.88 -13.15
CA SER A 216 -1.75 21.35 -11.82
C SER A 216 -2.69 20.90 -10.71
N ASP A 217 -4.00 21.15 -10.84
CA ASP A 217 -4.98 20.76 -9.82
C ASP A 217 -5.00 19.24 -9.60
N ALA A 218 -4.97 18.47 -10.68
CA ALA A 218 -4.95 17.01 -10.60
C ALA A 218 -3.70 16.47 -9.90
N ALA A 219 -2.53 17.06 -10.18
CA ALA A 219 -1.29 16.73 -9.50
C ALA A 219 -1.36 17.09 -8.01
N ALA A 220 -1.91 18.25 -7.67
CA ALA A 220 -2.07 18.67 -6.28
C ALA A 220 -2.98 17.71 -5.51
N TRP A 221 -4.16 17.39 -6.05
CA TRP A 221 -5.10 16.47 -5.40
C TRP A 221 -4.52 15.06 -5.26
N LEU A 222 -3.81 14.57 -6.28
CA LEU A 222 -3.14 13.27 -6.19
C LEU A 222 -2.06 13.26 -5.11
N TYR A 223 -1.22 14.30 -5.05
CA TYR A 223 -0.20 14.42 -4.01
C TYR A 223 -0.82 14.42 -2.61
N ASP A 224 -1.85 15.24 -2.39
CA ASP A 224 -2.52 15.32 -1.10
C ASP A 224 -3.20 14.00 -0.72
N SER A 225 -3.73 13.28 -1.71
CA SER A 225 -4.28 11.92 -1.52
C SER A 225 -3.21 10.92 -1.08
N ILE A 226 -2.02 10.98 -1.70
CA ILE A 226 -0.89 10.14 -1.29
C ILE A 226 -0.47 10.46 0.15
N GLN A 227 -0.44 11.74 0.52
CA GLN A 227 -0.13 12.15 1.90
C GLN A 227 -1.22 11.69 2.88
N PHE A 228 -2.49 11.84 2.50
CA PHE A 228 -3.62 11.36 3.29
C PHE A 228 -3.50 9.86 3.56
N VAL A 229 -3.32 9.04 2.52
CA VAL A 229 -3.18 7.58 2.66
C VAL A 229 -1.99 7.19 3.54
N LYS A 230 -0.89 7.93 3.48
CA LYS A 230 0.31 7.67 4.30
C LYS A 230 0.14 8.03 5.78
N THR A 231 -0.74 8.98 6.09
CA THR A 231 -0.84 9.57 7.44
C THR A 231 -2.15 9.20 8.14
N ALA A 232 -3.20 8.87 7.40
CA ALA A 232 -4.45 8.40 7.94
C ALA A 232 -4.30 6.97 8.46
N THR A 233 -4.80 6.72 9.66
CA THR A 233 -4.90 5.37 10.22
C THR A 233 -6.19 4.74 9.71
N PRO A 234 -6.13 3.59 9.02
CA PRO A 234 -7.33 2.84 8.66
C PRO A 234 -8.12 2.48 9.92
N VAL A 235 -9.43 2.51 9.82
CA VAL A 235 -10.32 2.04 10.88
C VAL A 235 -10.15 0.53 10.97
N VAL A 236 -9.67 0.06 12.12
CA VAL A 236 -9.73 -1.36 12.45
C VAL A 236 -11.15 -1.62 12.93
N GLN A 237 -11.97 -2.31 12.12
CA GLN A 237 -13.23 -2.83 12.63
C GLN A 237 -12.90 -3.82 13.76
N PRO A 238 -13.49 -3.66 14.95
CA PRO A 238 -13.25 -4.60 16.04
C PRO A 238 -13.69 -5.99 15.59
N ASP A 239 -12.88 -6.99 15.92
CA ASP A 239 -13.23 -8.39 15.65
C ASP A 239 -14.63 -8.67 16.20
N PRO A 240 -15.46 -9.44 15.45
CA PRO A 240 -16.76 -9.83 15.96
C PRO A 240 -16.57 -10.56 17.29
N ALA A 241 -17.41 -10.22 18.27
CA ALA A 241 -17.42 -10.95 19.53
C ALA A 241 -17.91 -12.38 19.25
N VAL A 242 -17.01 -13.35 19.43
CA VAL A 242 -17.31 -14.76 19.19
C VAL A 242 -17.38 -15.52 20.52
N GLU A 243 -18.49 -16.21 20.73
CA GLU A 243 -18.66 -17.12 21.87
C GLU A 243 -18.14 -18.52 21.51
N TYR A 244 -17.19 -19.01 22.30
CA TYR A 244 -16.62 -20.34 22.11
C TYR A 244 -17.33 -21.39 22.97
N LYS A 245 -17.72 -22.49 22.34
CA LYS A 245 -18.25 -23.68 23.01
C LYS A 245 -17.18 -24.77 23.03
N LEU A 246 -16.85 -25.24 24.23
CA LEU A 246 -15.90 -26.33 24.46
C LEU A 246 -16.65 -27.66 24.65
N THR A 247 -16.26 -28.70 23.91
CA THR A 247 -16.75 -30.08 24.07
C THR A 247 -15.56 -31.02 24.26
N VAL A 248 -15.67 -31.98 25.18
CA VAL A 248 -14.60 -32.93 25.53
C VAL A 248 -15.13 -34.35 25.39
N GLU A 249 -14.45 -35.15 24.59
CA GLU A 249 -14.77 -36.56 24.34
C GLU A 249 -13.56 -37.43 24.69
N ALA A 250 -13.76 -38.48 25.49
CA ALA A 250 -12.68 -39.42 25.80
C ALA A 250 -12.32 -40.24 24.54
N VAL A 251 -11.04 -40.24 24.16
CA VAL A 251 -10.53 -41.12 23.10
C VAL A 251 -10.13 -42.46 23.69
N ASN A 252 -9.42 -42.42 24.82
CA ASN A 252 -9.05 -43.57 25.63
C ASN A 252 -8.83 -43.12 27.10
N LYS A 253 -8.20 -43.96 27.93
CA LYS A 253 -7.97 -43.66 29.36
C LYS A 253 -6.96 -42.54 29.64
N GLU A 254 -6.14 -42.19 28.65
CA GLU A 254 -5.02 -41.25 28.79
C GLU A 254 -5.23 -39.96 27.98
N VAL A 255 -6.13 -39.95 26.99
CA VAL A 255 -6.29 -38.84 26.05
C VAL A 255 -7.75 -38.44 25.88
N ASN A 256 -8.01 -37.15 26.01
CA ASN A 256 -9.25 -36.49 25.64
C ASN A 256 -9.10 -35.75 24.30
N LYS A 257 -10.11 -35.88 23.43
CA LYS A 257 -10.32 -35.03 22.27
C LYS A 257 -11.10 -33.80 22.70
N VAL A 258 -10.55 -32.63 22.43
CA VAL A 258 -11.16 -31.34 22.78
C VAL A 258 -11.55 -30.64 21.48
N THR A 259 -12.85 -30.36 21.34
CA THR A 259 -13.40 -29.61 20.21
C THR A 259 -13.85 -28.25 20.70
N VAL A 260 -13.35 -27.20 20.07
CA VAL A 260 -13.86 -25.83 20.25
C VAL A 260 -14.67 -25.47 19.01
N SER A 261 -15.90 -25.04 19.20
CA SER A 261 -16.80 -24.58 18.14
C SER A 261 -17.28 -23.17 18.41
N ALA A 262 -17.60 -22.42 17.35
CA ALA A 262 -18.14 -21.08 17.42
C ALA A 262 -19.04 -20.76 16.22
N GLN A 263 -19.94 -19.79 16.41
CA GLN A 263 -20.66 -19.15 15.32
C GLN A 263 -19.93 -17.87 14.89
N VAL A 264 -19.69 -17.74 13.58
CA VAL A 264 -19.02 -16.58 12.98
C VAL A 264 -19.93 -15.91 11.94
N PRO A 265 -19.76 -14.61 11.65
CA PRO A 265 -20.68 -13.86 10.80
C PRO A 265 -20.86 -14.41 9.37
N HIS A 266 -19.80 -14.97 8.79
CA HIS A 266 -19.79 -15.53 7.44
C HIS A 266 -18.64 -16.53 7.26
N PRO A 267 -18.64 -17.40 6.23
CA PRO A 267 -17.66 -18.48 6.09
C PRO A 267 -16.25 -18.01 5.68
N GLY A 268 -16.00 -16.69 5.70
CA GLY A 268 -14.66 -16.14 5.55
C GLY A 268 -13.88 -16.14 6.86
N TYR A 269 -14.60 -16.11 7.97
CA TYR A 269 -13.98 -16.25 9.28
C TYR A 269 -13.68 -17.72 9.59
N GLY A 270 -12.63 -17.94 10.38
CA GLY A 270 -12.31 -19.24 10.98
C GLY A 270 -11.92 -19.08 12.44
N ILE A 271 -11.66 -20.18 13.14
CA ILE A 271 -11.08 -20.15 14.49
C ILE A 271 -9.87 -21.07 14.55
N ARG A 272 -8.87 -20.71 15.35
CA ARG A 272 -7.71 -21.56 15.62
C ARG A 272 -7.33 -21.51 17.09
N ILE A 273 -6.70 -22.59 17.55
CA ILE A 273 -6.04 -22.62 18.86
C ILE A 273 -4.66 -22.01 18.65
N ALA A 274 -4.47 -20.77 19.10
CA ALA A 274 -3.20 -20.06 18.96
C ALA A 274 -2.12 -20.64 19.87
N SER A 275 -2.50 -21.03 21.09
CA SER A 275 -1.62 -21.74 22.02
C SER A 275 -2.42 -22.57 23.03
N ILE A 276 -1.73 -23.53 23.64
CA ILE A 276 -2.22 -24.30 24.78
C ILE A 276 -1.20 -24.15 25.89
N THR A 277 -1.63 -23.62 27.03
CA THR A 277 -0.80 -23.51 28.23
C THR A 277 -1.25 -24.53 29.25
N PHE A 278 -0.32 -25.30 29.79
CA PHE A 278 -0.59 -26.26 30.86
C PHE A 278 -0.20 -25.63 32.18
N GLN A 279 -1.18 -25.41 33.05
CA GLN A 279 -0.99 -24.82 34.36
C GLN A 279 -1.88 -25.56 35.35
N ASP A 280 -1.28 -25.99 36.47
CA ASP A 280 -1.92 -26.83 37.47
C ASP A 280 -2.56 -28.07 36.83
N ASN A 281 -3.88 -28.26 37.00
CA ASN A 281 -4.64 -29.35 36.40
C ASN A 281 -5.45 -28.90 35.17
N GLN A 282 -5.01 -27.86 34.47
CA GLN A 282 -5.74 -27.28 33.34
C GLN A 282 -4.92 -27.23 32.07
N ALA A 283 -5.60 -27.46 30.95
CA ALA A 283 -5.13 -27.12 29.62
C ALA A 283 -5.89 -25.86 29.18
N ILE A 284 -5.20 -24.71 29.17
CA ILE A 284 -5.79 -23.41 28.84
C ILE A 284 -5.63 -23.18 27.33
N LEU A 285 -6.73 -23.20 26.59
CA LEU A 285 -6.76 -23.00 25.14
C LEU A 285 -6.94 -21.51 24.84
N GLN A 286 -5.91 -20.88 24.28
CA GLN A 286 -6.00 -19.52 23.76
C GLN A 286 -6.53 -19.57 22.33
N MET A 287 -7.71 -18.99 22.14
CA MET A 287 -8.41 -18.97 20.86
C MET A 287 -8.13 -17.69 20.09
N GLU A 288 -8.06 -17.79 18.77
CA GLU A 288 -7.90 -16.66 17.87
C GLU A 288 -8.86 -16.79 16.69
N LEU A 289 -9.47 -15.67 16.31
CA LEU A 289 -10.32 -15.56 15.13
C LEU A 289 -9.44 -15.38 13.89
N THR A 290 -9.63 -16.23 12.89
CA THR A 290 -9.02 -16.04 11.58
C THR A 290 -9.88 -15.07 10.77
N GLN A 291 -9.28 -13.97 10.32
CA GLN A 291 -9.95 -12.94 9.51
C GLN A 291 -10.26 -13.45 8.10
N PRO A 292 -11.35 -12.96 7.46
CA PRO A 292 -11.63 -13.22 6.06
C PRO A 292 -10.56 -12.63 5.15
N ASP A 293 -10.36 -13.29 4.00
CA ASP A 293 -9.55 -12.76 2.92
C ASP A 293 -10.28 -11.55 2.31
N PRO A 294 -9.74 -10.32 2.42
CA PRO A 294 -10.43 -9.11 1.97
C PRO A 294 -10.71 -9.10 0.46
N ASP A 295 -9.96 -9.88 -0.32
CA ASP A 295 -10.12 -9.97 -1.78
C ASP A 295 -11.18 -11.01 -2.20
N ARG A 296 -11.84 -11.69 -1.25
CA ARG A 296 -12.88 -12.69 -1.50
C ARG A 296 -14.25 -12.20 -1.09
N MET A 297 -15.23 -12.46 -1.95
CA MET A 297 -16.64 -12.28 -1.61
C MET A 297 -17.15 -13.49 -0.83
N TYR A 298 -17.80 -13.22 0.31
CA TYR A 298 -18.40 -14.24 1.16
C TYR A 298 -19.93 -14.07 1.24
N PRO A 299 -20.68 -15.19 1.26
CA PRO A 299 -22.11 -15.14 1.49
C PRO A 299 -22.41 -14.64 2.92
N GLN A 300 -23.41 -13.80 3.07
CA GLN A 300 -23.80 -13.20 4.36
C GLN A 300 -24.67 -14.17 5.16
N VAL A 301 -24.06 -15.23 5.68
CA VAL A 301 -24.74 -16.27 6.46
C VAL A 301 -23.89 -16.71 7.65
N ILE A 302 -24.48 -16.70 8.84
CA ILE A 302 -23.81 -17.19 10.06
C ILE A 302 -23.36 -18.63 9.82
N THR A 303 -22.08 -18.90 10.11
CA THR A 303 -21.44 -20.18 9.84
C THR A 303 -20.89 -20.77 11.12
N ASP A 304 -21.11 -22.07 11.34
CA ASP A 304 -20.46 -22.81 12.42
C ASP A 304 -19.05 -23.22 12.01
N VAL A 305 -18.07 -22.89 12.85
CA VAL A 305 -16.66 -23.29 12.67
C VAL A 305 -16.20 -24.09 13.88
N SER A 306 -15.24 -25.01 13.67
CA SER A 306 -14.68 -25.81 14.75
C SER A 306 -13.21 -26.16 14.54
N VAL A 307 -12.51 -26.36 15.64
CA VAL A 307 -11.13 -26.83 15.68
C VAL A 307 -10.97 -27.88 16.78
N THR A 308 -10.13 -28.87 16.55
CA THR A 308 -9.88 -29.97 17.48
C THR A 308 -8.42 -30.00 17.92
N THR A 309 -8.19 -30.31 19.20
CA THR A 309 -6.89 -30.71 19.73
C THR A 309 -7.05 -31.93 20.65
N TYR A 310 -5.93 -32.46 21.13
CA TYR A 310 -5.89 -33.57 22.07
C TYR A 310 -5.10 -33.15 23.31
N VAL A 311 -5.61 -33.51 24.48
CA VAL A 311 -4.98 -33.22 25.77
C VAL A 311 -5.00 -34.46 26.66
N ASP A 312 -4.08 -34.52 27.60
CA ASP A 312 -4.05 -35.57 28.62
C ASP A 312 -5.37 -35.63 29.39
N ALA A 313 -5.89 -36.84 29.63
CA ALA A 313 -7.18 -37.05 30.27
C ALA A 313 -7.24 -36.56 31.73
N SER A 314 -6.08 -36.40 32.39
CA SER A 314 -6.00 -35.82 33.74
C SER A 314 -6.24 -34.30 33.77
N LEU A 315 -6.05 -33.62 32.64
CA LEU A 315 -6.15 -32.17 32.54
C LEU A 315 -7.57 -31.71 32.18
N LYS A 316 -8.04 -30.64 32.83
CA LYS A 316 -9.31 -29.98 32.51
C LYS A 316 -9.10 -28.93 31.41
N PRO A 317 -9.70 -29.08 30.22
CA PRO A 317 -9.60 -28.06 29.18
C PRO A 317 -10.45 -26.84 29.55
N VAL A 318 -9.93 -25.64 29.34
CA VAL A 318 -10.62 -24.37 29.60
C VAL A 318 -10.33 -23.34 28.53
N ILE A 319 -11.28 -22.42 28.31
CA ILE A 319 -11.09 -21.21 27.49
C ILE A 319 -11.20 -20.02 28.45
N PRO A 320 -10.17 -19.18 28.59
CA PRO A 320 -10.20 -18.06 29.51
C PRO A 320 -11.24 -17.01 29.07
N SER A 321 -12.02 -16.52 30.03
CA SER A 321 -13.01 -15.46 29.82
C SER A 321 -12.28 -14.13 29.58
N GLY A 322 -12.21 -13.66 28.33
CA GLY A 322 -11.60 -12.36 27.99
C GLY A 322 -10.75 -12.31 26.72
N GLY A 323 -10.68 -13.37 25.91
CA GLY A 323 -9.90 -13.40 24.66
C GLY A 323 -10.51 -12.63 23.48
N ALA A 324 -10.99 -11.40 23.69
CA ALA A 324 -11.06 -10.45 22.58
C ALA A 324 -9.62 -9.99 22.34
N GLY A 325 -9.01 -10.46 21.25
CA GLY A 325 -7.61 -10.19 20.90
C GLY A 325 -7.34 -8.69 20.83
N THR A 326 -6.73 -8.14 21.87
CA THR A 326 -6.07 -6.83 21.81
C THR A 326 -4.62 -7.10 21.41
N SER A 327 -4.36 -7.12 20.11
CA SER A 327 -3.01 -7.08 19.55
C SER A 327 -2.48 -5.65 19.56
N SER A 328 -2.15 -5.13 20.74
CA SER A 328 -1.27 -3.96 20.84
C SER A 328 0.16 -4.43 20.58
N PHE A 329 0.63 -4.23 19.35
CA PHE A 329 2.02 -4.41 18.96
C PHE A 329 2.79 -3.17 19.43
N ASP A 330 3.26 -3.17 20.68
CA ASP A 330 4.20 -2.15 21.15
C ASP A 330 5.62 -2.74 21.06
N GLY A 331 6.34 -2.32 20.02
CA GLY A 331 7.74 -2.64 19.82
C GLY A 331 8.58 -1.47 20.30
N SER A 332 9.20 -1.59 21.47
CA SER A 332 10.45 -0.88 21.79
C SER A 332 11.11 -1.37 23.09
N ASP A 333 11.72 -2.56 23.08
CA ASP A 333 12.79 -2.84 24.03
C ASP A 333 14.10 -2.27 23.50
N ALA A 334 14.37 -1.03 23.93
CA ALA A 334 15.66 -0.39 23.82
C ALA A 334 16.66 -1.07 24.76
N VAL A 335 17.78 -1.48 24.17
CA VAL A 335 18.99 -1.95 24.83
C VAL A 335 19.42 -0.97 25.94
N SER A 336 19.43 -1.44 27.19
CA SER A 336 20.15 -0.77 28.28
C SER A 336 21.24 -1.70 28.81
N GLY A 337 22.48 -1.38 28.45
CA GLY A 337 23.68 -2.03 28.99
C GLY A 337 23.91 -1.59 30.43
N ALA A 338 23.81 -2.53 31.36
CA ALA A 338 24.26 -2.35 32.74
C ALA A 338 25.75 -2.73 32.83
N VAL A 339 26.59 -1.70 33.00
CA VAL A 339 27.98 -1.81 33.44
C VAL A 339 27.97 -2.20 34.91
N ILE A 340 28.56 -3.36 35.24
CA ILE A 340 28.84 -3.77 36.61
C ILE A 340 30.16 -3.12 37.04
N ARG A 341 30.13 -2.43 38.18
CA ARG A 341 31.29 -2.21 39.06
C ARG A 341 31.06 -2.98 40.35
#